data_AF-A0A3G6UWJ8-F1
#
_entry.id   AF-A0A3G6UWJ8-F1
#
_cell.length_a   1.000
_cell.length_b   1.000
_cell.length_c   1.000
_cell.angle_alpha   90.00
_cell.angle_beta   90.00
_cell.angle_gamma   90.00
#
_symmetry.space_group_name_H-M   'P 1'
#
loop_
_entity.id
_entity.type
_entity.pdbx_description
1 polymer ?
#
loop_
_entity_poly.entity_id
_entity_poly.type
_entity_poly.pdbx_seq_one_letter_code
_entity_poly.pdbx_strand_id
1 'polypeptide(L)'
;MSEQINIDIAEVNKVTDQLQSSSQAFTSSLPSDFASGNELDAVKKINELNKALQDAADQYKALLLKNVQATKESIQSMKETDEEVGASFK
;
A
#
# COMPACT_ATOMS: atom_id res chain seq x y z
N MET A 1 -13.01 -1.35 -31.26
CA MET A 1 -13.69 -1.31 -29.95
C MET A 1 -12.92 -0.33 -29.10
N SER A 2 -13.41 0.89 -28.92
CA SER A 2 -12.77 1.86 -28.03
C SER A 2 -13.32 1.62 -26.63
N GLU A 3 -12.52 1.04 -25.75
CA GLU A 3 -12.84 1.03 -24.32
C GLU A 3 -12.74 2.48 -23.84
N GLN A 4 -13.88 3.05 -23.48
CA GLN A 4 -13.95 4.42 -22.99
C GLN A 4 -13.51 4.41 -21.52
N ILE A 5 -12.44 5.12 -21.22
CA ILE A 5 -11.91 5.21 -19.86
C ILE A 5 -12.72 6.27 -19.11
N ASN A 6 -13.56 5.82 -18.18
CA ASN A 6 -14.31 6.69 -17.27
C ASN A 6 -13.71 6.60 -15.87
N ILE A 7 -13.24 7.72 -15.32
CA ILE A 7 -12.60 7.76 -14.00
C ILE A 7 -13.34 8.76 -13.11
N ASP A 8 -13.78 8.28 -11.95
CA ASP A 8 -14.20 9.15 -10.86
C ASP A 8 -12.99 9.51 -10.00
N ILE A 9 -12.40 10.67 -10.30
CA ILE A 9 -11.21 11.18 -9.61
C ILE A 9 -11.45 11.33 -8.10
N ALA A 10 -12.65 11.74 -7.70
CA ALA A 10 -12.97 11.97 -6.30
C ALA A 10 -13.03 10.66 -5.52
N GLU A 11 -13.67 9.64 -6.08
CA GLU A 11 -13.76 8.33 -5.42
C GLU A 11 -12.40 7.65 -5.34
N VAL A 12 -11.56 7.74 -6.39
CA VAL A 12 -10.22 7.12 -6.31
C VAL A 12 -9.31 7.84 -5.33
N ASN A 13 -9.36 9.17 -5.23
CA ASN A 13 -8.63 9.92 -4.20
C ASN A 13 -9.09 9.51 -2.79
N LYS A 14 -10.39 9.41 -2.56
CA LYS A 14 -10.94 8.96 -1.28
C LYS A 14 -10.46 7.57 -0.88
N VAL A 15 -10.50 6.60 -1.82
CA VAL A 15 -10.05 5.23 -1.55
C VAL A 15 -8.54 5.18 -1.32
N THR A 16 -7.75 5.91 -2.12
CA THR A 16 -6.29 5.95 -1.96
C THR A 16 -5.86 6.64 -0.66
N ASP A 17 -6.55 7.68 -0.22
CA ASP A 17 -6.34 8.32 1.08
C ASP A 17 -6.66 7.36 2.23
N GLN A 18 -7.79 6.65 2.15
CA GLN A 18 -8.15 5.65 3.15
C GLN A 18 -7.12 4.51 3.22
N LEU A 19 -6.63 4.03 2.08
CA LEU A 19 -5.57 3.02 2.00
C LEU A 19 -4.26 3.54 2.60
N GLN A 20 -3.89 4.79 2.33
CA GLN A 20 -2.70 5.42 2.89
C GLN A 20 -2.78 5.48 4.42
N SER A 21 -3.88 6.02 4.96
CA SER A 21 -4.07 6.14 6.41
C SER A 21 -4.10 4.78 7.10
N SER A 22 -4.82 3.80 6.52
CA SER A 22 -4.91 2.45 7.07
C SER A 22 -3.55 1.75 7.07
N SER A 23 -2.77 1.91 6.00
CA SER A 23 -1.42 1.35 5.89
C SER A 23 -0.46 1.99 6.89
N GLN A 24 -0.55 3.31 7.10
CA GLN A 24 0.26 4.03 8.07
C GLN A 24 -0.05 3.60 9.51
N ALA A 25 -1.34 3.44 9.84
CA ALA A 25 -1.81 2.98 11.15
C ALA A 25 -1.49 1.51 11.44
N PHE A 26 -1.30 0.68 10.39
CA PHE A 26 -0.92 -0.71 10.55
C PHE A 26 0.50 -0.85 11.11
N THR A 27 0.62 -1.57 12.24
CA THR A 27 1.87 -1.92 12.91
C THR A 27 2.06 -3.44 12.88
N SER A 28 3.23 -3.89 12.45
CA SER A 28 3.60 -5.31 12.27
C SER A 28 4.27 -5.91 13.50
N SER A 29 4.03 -5.36 14.70
CA SER A 29 4.73 -5.77 15.92
C SER A 29 4.38 -7.20 16.30
N LEU A 30 5.33 -8.11 16.12
CA LEU A 30 5.27 -9.48 16.62
C LEU A 30 6.42 -9.70 17.62
N PRO A 31 6.18 -10.43 18.72
CA PRO A 31 7.23 -10.75 19.67
C PRO A 31 8.27 -11.67 19.01
N SER A 32 9.50 -11.20 18.91
CA SER A 32 10.63 -11.94 18.31
C SER A 32 11.46 -12.69 19.35
N ASP A 33 11.16 -12.53 20.63
CA ASP A 33 11.87 -13.10 21.78
C ASP A 33 10.96 -13.95 22.68
N PHE A 34 9.93 -14.57 22.09
CA PHE A 34 9.02 -15.44 22.82
C PHE A 34 9.82 -16.53 23.55
N ALA A 35 9.62 -16.61 24.88
CA ALA A 35 10.31 -17.52 25.78
C ALA A 35 11.86 -17.44 25.67
N SER A 36 12.40 -16.23 25.76
CA SER A 36 13.84 -15.99 25.78
C SER A 36 14.57 -16.88 26.79
N GLY A 37 15.56 -17.64 26.31
CA GLY A 37 16.29 -18.66 27.08
C GLY A 37 15.77 -20.10 26.93
N ASN A 38 14.66 -20.31 26.21
CA ASN A 38 14.21 -21.66 25.85
C ASN A 38 14.89 -22.12 24.54
N GLU A 39 15.67 -23.21 24.64
CA GLU A 39 16.47 -23.75 23.55
C GLU A 39 15.75 -24.79 22.69
N LEU A 40 14.46 -25.09 22.98
CA LEU A 40 13.66 -26.01 22.18
C LEU A 40 13.54 -25.51 20.74
N ASP A 41 13.74 -26.41 19.79
CA ASP A 41 13.63 -26.10 18.35
C ASP A 41 12.27 -25.51 17.97
N ALA A 42 11.20 -25.89 18.69
CA ALA A 42 9.88 -25.31 18.49
C ALA A 42 9.84 -23.81 18.82
N VAL A 43 10.50 -23.38 19.89
CA VAL A 43 10.56 -21.95 20.28
C VAL A 43 11.39 -21.17 19.28
N LYS A 44 12.54 -21.72 18.83
CA LYS A 44 13.36 -21.13 17.76
C LYS A 44 12.55 -20.90 16.49
N LYS A 45 11.81 -21.92 16.03
CA LYS A 45 10.93 -21.82 14.85
C LYS A 45 9.83 -20.79 15.01
N ILE A 46 9.24 -20.65 16.20
CA ILE A 46 8.22 -19.62 16.46
C ILE A 46 8.83 -18.22 16.35
N ASN A 47 10.02 -17.99 16.91
CA ASN A 47 10.70 -16.70 16.81
C ASN A 47 11.10 -16.37 15.36
N GLU A 48 11.61 -17.35 14.62
CA GLU A 48 11.89 -17.21 13.18
C GLU A 48 10.63 -16.89 12.38
N LEU A 49 9.52 -17.57 12.66
CA LEU A 49 8.24 -17.34 11.98
C LEU A 49 7.69 -15.95 12.29
N ASN A 50 7.72 -15.51 13.55
CA ASN A 50 7.27 -14.18 13.95
C ASN A 50 8.09 -13.10 13.25
N LYS A 51 9.40 -13.28 13.14
CA LYS A 51 10.27 -12.38 12.38
C LYS A 51 9.91 -12.36 10.89
N ALA A 52 9.74 -13.53 10.27
CA ALA A 52 9.39 -13.61 8.86
C ALA A 52 8.03 -12.97 8.55
N LEU A 53 7.04 -13.14 9.43
CA LEU A 53 5.73 -12.50 9.32
C LEU A 53 5.82 -10.98 9.46
N GLN A 54 6.63 -10.49 10.40
CA GLN A 54 6.85 -9.07 10.58
C GLN A 54 7.52 -8.45 9.33
N ASP A 55 8.58 -9.09 8.82
CA ASP A 55 9.27 -8.66 7.61
C ASP A 55 8.34 -8.65 6.39
N ALA A 56 7.50 -9.68 6.23
CA ALA A 56 6.52 -9.77 5.15
C ALA A 56 5.45 -8.66 5.26
N ALA A 57 4.98 -8.38 6.47
CA ALA A 57 4.00 -7.33 6.73
C ALA A 57 4.56 -5.93 6.42
N ASP A 58 5.82 -5.67 6.77
CA ASP A 58 6.51 -4.41 6.48
C ASP A 58 6.73 -4.22 4.97
N GLN A 59 7.16 -5.27 4.27
CA GLN A 59 7.33 -5.24 2.82
C GLN A 59 6.00 -5.00 2.10
N TYR A 60 4.93 -5.68 2.53
CA TYR A 60 3.60 -5.48 1.96
C TYR A 60 3.09 -4.05 2.18
N LYS A 61 3.26 -3.50 3.39
CA LYS A 61 2.94 -2.09 3.69
C LYS A 61 3.69 -1.13 2.77
N ALA A 62 5.00 -1.33 2.58
CA ALA A 62 5.80 -0.49 1.69
C ALA A 62 5.33 -0.56 0.23
N LEU A 63 5.02 -1.77 -0.26
CA LEU A 63 4.50 -1.97 -1.62
C LEU A 63 3.13 -1.31 -1.81
N LEU A 64 2.23 -1.45 -0.84
CA LEU A 64 0.91 -0.84 -0.88
C LEU A 64 1.00 0.69 -0.92
N LEU A 65 1.85 1.30 -0.09
CA LEU A 65 2.07 2.75 -0.11
C LEU A 65 2.65 3.23 -1.44
N LYS A 66 3.56 2.46 -2.04
CA LYS A 66 4.09 2.76 -3.39
C LYS A 66 2.98 2.74 -4.45
N ASN A 67 2.09 1.74 -4.41
CA ASN A 67 0.97 1.65 -5.34
C ASN A 67 -0.03 2.79 -5.16
N VAL A 68 -0.32 3.17 -3.92
CA VAL A 68 -1.15 4.34 -3.60
C VAL A 68 -0.56 5.61 -4.23
N GLN A 69 0.74 5.84 -4.06
CA GLN A 69 1.42 7.00 -4.63
C GLN A 69 1.37 6.99 -6.17
N ALA A 70 1.70 5.86 -6.80
CA ALA A 70 1.64 5.72 -8.26
C ALA A 70 0.22 5.94 -8.83
N THR A 71 -0.81 5.51 -8.08
CA THR A 71 -2.21 5.72 -8.46
C THR A 71 -2.58 7.20 -8.42
N LYS A 72 -2.18 7.92 -7.36
CA LYS A 72 -2.41 9.37 -7.24
C LYS A 72 -1.72 10.15 -8.37
N GLU A 73 -0.47 9.80 -8.68
CA GLU A 73 0.28 10.41 -9.79
C GLU A 73 -0.38 10.16 -11.16
N SER A 74 -0.85 8.94 -11.39
CA SER A 74 -1.53 8.58 -12.64
C SER A 74 -2.81 9.39 -12.82
N ILE A 75 -3.63 9.53 -11.77
CA ILE A 75 -4.87 10.30 -11.82
C ILE A 75 -4.60 11.79 -12.02
N GLN A 76 -3.57 12.33 -11.37
CA GLN A 76 -3.17 13.72 -11.56
C GLN A 76 -2.74 13.98 -13.00
N SER A 77 -1.93 13.09 -13.58
CA SER A 77 -1.52 13.19 -15.00
C SER A 77 -2.72 13.10 -15.95
N MET A 78 -3.71 12.26 -15.66
CA MET A 78 -4.93 12.16 -16.47
C MET A 78 -5.79 13.42 -16.35
N LYS A 79 -5.89 14.02 -15.17
CA LYS A 79 -6.58 15.31 -14.96
C LYS A 79 -5.93 16.43 -15.74
N GLU A 80 -4.60 16.53 -15.70
CA GLU A 80 -3.83 17.55 -16.43
C GLU A 80 -4.00 17.37 -17.94
N THR A 81 -3.97 16.13 -18.44
CA THR A 81 -4.20 15.84 -19.86
C THR A 81 -5.60 16.25 -20.30
N ASP A 82 -6.63 15.95 -19.49
CA ASP A 82 -8.01 16.35 -19.80
C ASP A 82 -8.19 17.88 -19.83
N GLU A 83 -7.55 18.59 -18.89
CA GLU A 83 -7.53 20.06 -18.85
C GLU A 83 -6.82 20.68 -20.06
N GLU A 84 -5.68 20.13 -20.48
CA GLU A 84 -4.92 20.60 -21.65
C GLU A 84 -5.69 20.40 -22.95
N VAL A 85 -6.31 19.22 -23.11
CA VAL A 85 -7.16 18.90 -24.26
C VAL A 85 -8.38 19.82 -24.28
N GLY A 86 -9.06 20.00 -23.15
CA GLY A 86 -10.20 20.91 -23.04
C GLY A 86 -9.86 22.37 -23.33
N ALA A 87 -8.67 22.84 -22.94
CA ALA A 87 -8.19 24.17 -23.26
C ALA A 87 -7.85 24.34 -24.76
N SER A 88 -7.42 23.26 -25.43
CA SER A 88 -7.07 23.28 -26.86
C SER A 88 -8.29 23.35 -27.79
N PHE A 89 -9.49 23.04 -27.29
CA PHE A 89 -10.76 23.15 -28.01
C PHE A 89 -11.55 24.44 -27.71
N LYS A 90 -10.96 25.36 -26.94
CA LYS A 90 -11.57 26.61 -26.50
C LYS A 90 -11.00 27.81 -27.26
#